data_AF-A0A182X300-F1
#
_entry.id   AF-A0A182X300-F1
#
_cell.length_a   1.000
_cell.length_b   1.000
_cell.length_c   1.000
_cell.angle_alpha   90.00
_cell.angle_beta   90.00
_cell.angle_gamma   90.00
#
_symmetry.space_group_name_H-M   'P 1'
#
loop_
_entity.id
_entity.type
_entity.pdbx_description
1 polymer ?
#
loop_
_entity_poly.entity_id
_entity_poly.type
_entity_poly.pdbx_seq_one_letter_code
_entity_poly.pdbx_strand_id
1 'polypeptide(L)'
;MVLNDDLRYFSYERRGGHLLTEKGRERRLEIAKKLLNLLKHPVEPGTAPNGAVEQNTNRTSSNTMAELMVKIRSVFAALPREIVARACSRFRRQVEAVIEAEGGYFE
;
A
#
# COMPACT_ATOMS: atom_id res chain seq x y z
N MET A 1 24.53 10.18 14.76
CA MET A 1 23.76 9.79 13.55
C MET A 1 22.83 8.67 13.97
N VAL A 2 21.52 8.94 14.03
CA VAL A 2 20.53 7.98 14.53
C VAL A 2 20.32 6.93 13.46
N LEU A 3 20.72 5.68 13.74
CA LEU A 3 20.64 4.54 12.82
C LEU A 3 19.22 4.30 12.26
N ASN A 4 18.18 4.78 12.94
CA ASN A 4 16.78 4.61 12.53
C ASN A 4 16.38 5.47 11.31
N ASP A 5 17.15 6.49 10.95
CA ASP A 5 16.77 7.42 9.87
C ASP A 5 17.38 7.07 8.50
N ASP A 6 18.34 6.14 8.46
CA ASP A 6 19.04 5.74 7.23
C ASP A 6 18.38 4.50 6.60
N LEU A 7 17.64 4.74 5.51
CA LEU A 7 16.86 3.72 4.82
C LEU A 7 17.73 2.67 4.10
N ARG A 8 19.03 2.92 3.92
CA ARG A 8 19.96 2.03 3.19
C ARG A 8 20.23 0.72 3.93
N TYR A 9 20.04 0.68 5.25
CA TYR A 9 20.31 -0.49 6.08
C TYR A 9 19.14 -1.49 6.11
N PHE A 10 17.90 -1.04 5.93
CA PHE A 10 16.70 -1.88 6.06
C PHE A 10 16.30 -2.62 4.77
N SER A 11 16.90 -2.29 3.62
CA SER A 11 16.50 -2.85 2.31
C SER A 11 16.94 -4.30 2.05
N TYR A 12 17.72 -4.92 2.94
CA TYR A 12 18.36 -6.23 2.70
C TYR A 12 17.69 -7.43 3.41
N GLU A 13 16.65 -7.22 4.21
CA GLU A 13 15.93 -8.34 4.82
C GLU A 13 15.03 -9.05 3.79
N ARG A 14 15.38 -10.31 3.44
CA ARG A 14 14.53 -11.15 2.58
C ARG A 14 13.25 -11.52 3.32
N ARG A 15 12.10 -11.05 2.84
CA ARG A 15 10.80 -11.44 3.37
C ARG A 15 10.47 -12.88 2.98
N GLY A 16 10.34 -13.77 3.96
CA GLY A 16 9.80 -15.12 3.75
C GLY A 16 8.30 -15.07 3.45
N GLY A 17 7.83 -15.92 2.51
CA GLY A 17 6.40 -16.02 2.21
C GLY A 17 6.07 -16.43 0.78
N HIS A 18 6.69 -17.49 0.25
CA HIS A 18 6.41 -17.96 -1.11
C HIS A 18 5.12 -18.80 -1.21
N LEU A 19 4.63 -19.33 -0.09
CA LEU A 19 3.45 -20.19 -0.04
C LEU A 19 2.37 -19.58 0.87
N LEU A 20 1.13 -19.50 0.37
CA LEU A 20 -0.01 -19.06 1.15
C LEU A 20 -0.45 -20.16 2.12
N THR A 21 -0.07 -20.00 3.38
CA THR A 21 -0.55 -20.88 4.47
C THR A 21 -2.00 -20.56 4.82
N GLU A 22 -2.69 -21.51 5.47
CA GLU A 22 -4.07 -21.32 5.94
C GLU A 22 -4.22 -20.11 6.86
N LYS A 23 -3.31 -19.96 7.84
CA LYS A 23 -3.21 -18.76 8.69
C LYS A 23 -2.98 -17.47 7.89
N GLY A 24 -2.22 -17.55 6.79
CA GLY A 24 -2.02 -16.43 5.88
C GLY A 24 -3.30 -16.05 5.13
N ARG A 25 -4.08 -17.05 4.71
CA ARG A 25 -5.36 -16.90 4.03
C ARG A 25 -6.38 -16.18 4.93
N GLU A 26 -6.56 -16.66 6.16
CA GLU A 26 -7.46 -16.05 7.15
C GLU A 26 -7.07 -14.58 7.42
N ARG A 27 -5.77 -14.33 7.62
CA ARG A 27 -5.27 -12.97 7.84
C ARG A 27 -5.52 -12.06 6.63
N ARG A 28 -5.36 -12.55 5.41
CA ARG A 28 -5.68 -11.80 4.18
C ARG A 28 -7.17 -11.47 4.11
N LEU A 29 -8.05 -12.42 4.43
CA LEU A 29 -9.49 -12.22 4.45
C LEU A 29 -9.90 -11.18 5.50
N GLU A 30 -9.35 -11.25 6.71
CA GLU A 30 -9.61 -10.29 7.78
C GLU A 30 -9.17 -8.88 7.38
N ILE A 31 -7.97 -8.76 6.83
CA ILE A 31 -7.42 -7.47 6.35
C ILE A 31 -8.27 -6.94 5.20
N ALA A 32 -8.67 -7.77 4.23
CA ALA A 32 -9.49 -7.36 3.11
C ALA A 32 -10.86 -6.80 3.57
N LYS A 33 -11.52 -7.47 4.53
CA LYS A 33 -12.78 -6.96 5.12
C LYS A 33 -12.58 -5.61 5.82
N LYS A 34 -11.50 -5.44 6.58
CA LYS A 34 -11.13 -4.15 7.21
C LYS A 34 -10.89 -3.06 6.17
N LEU A 35 -10.13 -3.37 5.12
CA LEU A 35 -9.83 -2.43 4.03
C LEU A 35 -11.09 -2.01 3.27
N LEU A 36 -11.99 -2.95 2.99
CA LEU A 36 -13.27 -2.62 2.35
C LEU A 36 -14.10 -1.66 3.20
N ASN A 37 -14.12 -1.86 4.52
CA ASN A 37 -14.80 -0.93 5.44
C ASN A 37 -14.14 0.46 5.46
N LEU A 38 -12.82 0.54 5.45
CA LEU A 38 -12.09 1.81 5.36
C LEU A 38 -12.33 2.54 4.03
N LEU A 39 -12.51 1.82 2.92
CA LEU A 39 -12.86 2.42 1.63
C LEU A 39 -14.31 2.91 1.57
N LYS A 40 -15.21 2.33 2.36
CA LYS A 40 -16.61 2.77 2.48
C LYS A 40 -16.75 3.95 3.45
N HIS A 41 -15.94 3.93 4.52
CA HIS A 41 -15.94 4.93 5.59
C HIS A 41 -14.49 5.37 5.89
N PRO A 42 -13.91 6.26 5.06
CA PRO A 42 -12.57 6.74 5.30
C PRO A 42 -12.54 7.57 6.58
N VAL A 43 -11.68 7.17 7.52
CA VAL A 43 -11.44 7.92 8.77
C VAL A 43 -10.79 9.28 8.46
N GLU A 44 -10.02 9.36 7.37
CA GLU A 44 -9.39 10.58 6.85
C GLU A 44 -9.41 10.56 5.31
N PRO A 45 -9.62 11.71 4.61
CA PRO A 45 -9.77 11.77 3.15
C PRO A 45 -8.50 11.43 2.33
N GLY A 46 -7.44 10.92 2.96
CA GLY A 46 -6.14 10.64 2.33
C GLY A 46 -5.69 9.18 2.36
N THR A 47 -6.45 8.25 2.96
CA THR A 47 -6.02 6.85 3.12
C THR A 47 -6.35 6.01 1.87
N ALA A 48 -5.85 6.44 0.71
CA ALA A 48 -5.96 5.71 -0.55
C ALA A 48 -4.68 4.91 -0.84
N PRO A 49 -4.78 3.62 -1.22
CA PRO A 49 -3.63 2.83 -1.66
C PRO A 49 -3.23 3.25 -3.07
N ASN A 50 -2.22 4.12 -3.15
CA ASN A 50 -1.81 4.74 -4.41
C ASN A 50 -0.49 4.16 -4.91
N GLY A 51 -0.55 3.07 -5.69
CA GLY A 51 0.63 2.56 -6.42
C GLY A 51 1.28 3.61 -7.36
N ALA A 52 0.51 4.62 -7.78
CA ALA A 52 1.03 5.77 -8.53
C ALA A 52 1.95 6.69 -7.71
N VAL A 53 1.71 6.78 -6.39
CA VAL A 53 2.61 7.53 -5.50
C VAL A 53 3.91 6.75 -5.37
N GLU A 54 3.82 5.45 -5.08
CA GLU A 54 4.99 4.58 -4.95
C GLU A 54 5.88 4.60 -6.20
N GLN A 55 5.29 4.50 -7.39
CA GLN A 55 6.03 4.58 -8.66
C GLN A 55 6.79 5.91 -8.82
N ASN A 56 6.18 7.03 -8.44
CA ASN A 56 6.79 8.36 -8.55
C ASN A 56 7.80 8.64 -7.43
N THR A 57 7.55 8.15 -6.21
CA THR A 57 8.46 8.31 -5.08
C THR A 57 9.68 7.41 -5.21
N ASN A 58 9.56 6.24 -5.83
CA ASN A 58 10.68 5.31 -6.01
C ASN A 58 11.54 5.63 -7.24
N ARG A 59 11.13 6.58 -8.10
CA ARG A 59 11.88 6.99 -9.30
C ARG A 59 13.24 7.61 -8.98
N THR A 60 13.41 8.17 -7.78
CA THR A 60 14.70 8.64 -7.27
C THR A 60 14.85 8.22 -5.82
N SER A 61 16.05 7.86 -5.40
CA SER A 61 16.31 7.43 -4.02
C SER A 61 16.12 8.57 -3.02
N SER A 62 15.74 8.22 -1.80
CA SER A 62 15.74 9.10 -0.64
C SER A 62 16.62 8.46 0.43
N ASN A 63 17.57 9.23 0.96
CA ASN A 63 18.55 8.69 1.92
C ASN A 63 18.04 8.81 3.36
N THR A 64 17.07 9.70 3.60
CA THR A 64 16.46 9.91 4.91
C THR A 64 14.95 9.77 4.88
N MET A 65 14.36 9.41 6.02
CA MET A 65 12.91 9.35 6.19
C MET A 65 12.24 10.72 5.96
N ALA A 66 12.88 11.82 6.35
CA ALA A 66 12.36 13.16 6.15
C ALA A 66 12.22 13.52 4.66
N GLU A 67 13.25 13.25 3.86
CA GLU A 67 13.22 13.45 2.41
C GLU A 67 12.11 12.64 1.75
N LEU A 68 11.98 11.37 2.14
CA LEU A 68 10.93 10.48 1.63
C LEU A 68 9.53 11.03 1.93
N MET A 69 9.30 11.48 3.17
CA MET A 69 8.00 12.03 3.59
C MET A 69 7.64 13.32 2.84
N VAL A 70 8.59 14.23 2.64
CA VAL A 70 8.37 15.46 1.85
C VAL A 70 8.00 15.10 0.41
N LYS A 71 8.70 14.13 -0.17
CA LYS A 71 8.46 13.68 -1.54
C LYS A 71 7.10 12.98 -1.70
N ILE A 72 6.72 12.12 -0.76
CA ILE A 72 5.39 11.49 -0.76
C ILE A 72 4.30 12.58 -0.79
N ARG A 73 4.41 13.58 0.10
CA ARG A 73 3.43 14.67 0.19
C ARG A 73 3.36 15.49 -1.10
N SER A 74 4.49 15.82 -1.73
CA SER A 74 4.50 16.59 -2.97
C SER A 74 3.89 15.81 -4.14
N VAL A 75 4.19 14.52 -4.25
CA VAL A 75 3.60 13.64 -5.28
C VAL A 75 2.09 13.52 -5.07
N PHE A 76 1.63 13.33 -3.83
CA PHE A 76 0.20 13.27 -3.51
C PHE A 76 -0.52 14.58 -3.90
N ALA A 77 0.06 15.73 -3.61
CA ALA A 77 -0.52 17.03 -3.95
C ALA A 77 -0.60 17.26 -5.48
N ALA A 78 0.34 16.70 -6.24
CA ALA A 78 0.40 16.85 -7.70
C ALA A 78 -0.45 15.82 -8.47
N LEU A 79 -1.00 14.80 -7.81
CA LEU A 79 -1.74 13.74 -8.49
C LEU A 79 -3.13 14.21 -8.94
N PRO A 80 -3.51 14.00 -10.23
CA PRO A 80 -4.85 14.28 -10.70
C PRO A 80 -5.87 13.43 -9.93
N ARG A 81 -6.99 14.05 -9.52
CA ARG A 81 -8.06 13.35 -8.80
C ARG A 81 -8.58 12.12 -9.55
N GLU A 82 -8.60 12.17 -10.88
CA GLU A 82 -9.02 11.05 -11.72
C GLU A 82 -8.10 9.82 -11.59
N ILE A 83 -6.80 10.04 -11.47
CA ILE A 83 -5.82 8.95 -11.28
C ILE A 83 -6.02 8.31 -9.92
N VAL A 84 -6.25 9.13 -8.89
CA VAL A 84 -6.55 8.66 -7.53
C VAL A 84 -7.86 7.87 -7.52
N ALA A 85 -8.92 8.40 -8.13
CA ALA A 85 -10.21 7.72 -8.23
C ALA A 85 -10.09 6.36 -8.94
N ARG A 86 -9.39 6.31 -10.09
CA ARG A 86 -9.16 5.06 -10.83
C ARG A 86 -8.34 4.06 -10.01
N ALA A 87 -7.32 4.51 -9.28
CA ALA A 87 -6.53 3.65 -8.40
C ALA A 87 -7.38 3.07 -7.26
N CYS A 88 -8.19 3.90 -6.60
CA CYS A 88 -9.12 3.46 -5.56
C CYS A 88 -10.15 2.44 -6.09
N SER A 89 -10.73 2.67 -7.26
CA SER A 89 -11.68 1.73 -7.88
C SER A 89 -11.03 0.38 -8.19
N ARG A 90 -9.82 0.38 -8.76
CA ARG A 90 -9.08 -0.86 -9.03
C ARG A 90 -8.75 -1.60 -7.74
N PHE A 91 -8.30 -0.88 -6.71
CA PHE A 91 -7.99 -1.48 -5.42
C PHE A 91 -9.23 -2.08 -4.75
N ARG A 92 -10.37 -1.38 -4.79
CA ARG A 92 -11.64 -1.92 -4.28
C ARG A 92 -11.98 -3.25 -4.93
N ARG A 93 -11.93 -3.33 -6.26
CA ARG A 93 -12.19 -4.57 -7.01
C ARG A 93 -11.25 -5.71 -6.59
N GLN A 94 -9.99 -5.41 -6.34
CA GLN A 94 -8.99 -6.39 -5.89
C GLN A 94 -9.29 -6.87 -4.46
N VAL A 95 -9.68 -5.97 -3.56
CA VAL A 95 -10.10 -6.33 -2.19
C VAL A 95 -11.35 -7.21 -2.22
N GLU A 96 -12.33 -6.88 -3.06
CA GLU A 96 -13.54 -7.68 -3.23
C GLU A 96 -13.21 -9.09 -3.77
N ALA A 97 -12.32 -9.20 -4.75
CA ALA A 97 -11.87 -10.49 -5.27
C ALA A 97 -11.12 -11.34 -4.22
N VAL A 98 -10.33 -10.72 -3.33
CA VAL A 98 -9.73 -11.43 -2.18
C VAL A 98 -10.81 -11.97 -1.25
N ILE A 99 -11.88 -11.21 -1.01
CA ILE A 99 -12.97 -11.64 -0.13
C ILE A 99 -13.75 -12.79 -0.76
N GLU A 100 -14.03 -12.71 -2.06
CA GLU A 100 -14.69 -13.78 -2.83
C GLU A 100 -13.85 -15.08 -2.84
N ALA A 101 -12.53 -14.96 -2.96
CA ALA A 101 -11.61 -16.09 -2.86
C ALA A 101 -11.34 -16.56 -1.41
N GLU A 102 -12.07 -16.04 -0.41
CA GLU A 102 -11.87 -16.32 1.02
C GLU A 102 -10.42 -16.12 1.50
N GLY A 103 -9.73 -15.10 0.99
CA GLY A 103 -8.32 -14.83 1.28
C GLY A 103 -7.33 -15.61 0.39
N GLY A 104 -7.84 -16.39 -0.56
CA GLY A 104 -7.10 -17.18 -1.54
C GLY A 104 -6.40 -16.38 -2.63
N TYR A 105 -5.84 -17.08 -3.60
CA TYR A 105 -5.36 -16.45 -4.83
C TYR A 105 -6.53 -16.19 -5.78
N PHE A 106 -6.42 -15.16 -6.60
CA PHE A 106 -7.42 -14.74 -7.57
C PHE A 106 -6.69 -14.10 -8.76
N GLU A 107 -7.30 -14.14 -9.94
CA GLU A 107 -6.75 -13.61 -11.20
C GLU A 107 -7.29 -12.21 -11.53
#